data_AF-A0A1F9AAX0-F1
#
_entry.id   AF-A0A1F9AAX0-F1
#
_cell.length_a   1.000
_cell.length_b   1.000
_cell.length_c   1.000
_cell.angle_alpha   90.00
_cell.angle_beta   90.00
_cell.angle_gamma   90.00
#
_symmetry.space_group_name_H-M   'P 1'
#
loop_
_entity.id
_entity.type
_entity.pdbx_description
1 polymer ?
#
loop_
_entity_poly.entity_id
_entity_poly.type
_entity_poly.pdbx_seq_one_letter_code
_entity_poly.pdbx_strand_id
1 'polypeptide(L)'
;MSMQGTEVLQFLYWWESEYPGVPSIKDLGYPQLAEKLGGYRFIVGPPGLPKNIQDILINAFKKSFNDKEFQAWTKKSNFDLDPLYGSDADQLARKMIKYYQQDLKPMLKKYLDK
;
A
#
# COMPACT_ATOMS: atom_id res chain seq x y z
N MET A 1 -0.32 -2.64 -20.24
CA MET A 1 0.22 -1.28 -19.99
C MET A 1 1.45 -1.40 -19.11
N SER A 2 2.62 -1.04 -19.62
CA SER A 2 3.88 -1.10 -18.88
C SER A 2 4.01 0.13 -17.98
N MET A 3 3.69 -0.01 -16.69
CA MET A 3 4.13 0.95 -15.70
C MET A 3 5.61 0.70 -15.46
N GLN A 4 6.46 1.72 -15.58
CA GLN A 4 7.87 1.67 -15.15
C GLN A 4 8.20 3.09 -14.68
N GLY A 5 8.43 3.26 -13.38
CA GLY A 5 8.89 4.53 -12.81
C GLY A 5 8.49 4.76 -11.36
N THR A 6 9.49 4.64 -10.49
CA THR A 6 9.60 5.27 -9.16
C THR A 6 8.40 5.17 -8.23
N GLU A 7 8.32 4.09 -7.46
CA GLU A 7 7.20 3.86 -6.57
C GLU A 7 7.62 3.94 -5.10
N VAL A 8 6.87 4.74 -4.35
CA VAL A 8 6.93 4.85 -2.90
C VAL A 8 5.60 4.35 -2.38
N LEU A 9 5.67 3.34 -1.52
CA LEU A 9 4.50 2.75 -0.89
C LEU A 9 4.29 3.34 0.50
N GLN A 10 3.06 3.32 0.96
CA GLN A 10 2.73 3.45 2.38
C GLN A 10 1.68 2.39 2.70
N PHE A 11 2.00 1.46 3.60
CA PHE A 11 1.01 0.53 4.15
C PHE A 11 0.23 1.18 5.29
N LEU A 12 -1.07 0.92 5.34
CA LEU A 12 -1.87 1.04 6.54
C LEU A 12 -2.52 -0.33 6.77
N TYR A 13 -2.15 -1.04 7.84
CA TYR A 13 -2.76 -2.31 8.17
C TYR A 13 -4.03 -2.07 9.00
N TRP A 14 -5.20 -2.31 8.42
CA TRP A 14 -6.50 -2.26 9.13
C TRP A 14 -7.06 -3.68 9.35
N TRP A 15 -6.22 -4.56 9.89
CA TRP A 15 -6.53 -5.98 10.13
C TRP A 15 -7.16 -6.23 11.51
N GLU A 16 -6.83 -5.37 12.47
CA GLU A 16 -7.47 -5.27 13.78
C GLU A 16 -8.24 -3.95 13.85
N SER A 17 -9.29 -3.90 14.68
CA SER A 17 -10.04 -2.67 14.87
C SER A 17 -9.32 -1.75 15.85
N GLU A 18 -9.03 -0.54 15.41
CA GLU A 18 -8.51 0.53 16.28
C GLU A 18 -9.62 1.21 17.11
N TYR A 19 -10.89 0.86 16.86
CA TYR A 19 -12.05 1.50 17.48
C TYR A 19 -12.72 0.57 18.50
N PRO A 20 -12.90 1.02 19.76
CA PRO A 20 -13.56 0.23 20.80
C PRO A 20 -14.95 -0.27 20.38
N GLY A 21 -15.17 -1.58 20.50
CA GLY A 21 -16.46 -2.22 20.21
C GLY A 21 -16.79 -2.41 18.73
N VAL A 22 -15.91 -1.98 17.81
CA VAL A 22 -16.08 -2.21 16.37
C VAL A 22 -15.32 -3.48 16.00
N PRO A 23 -15.95 -4.53 15.44
CA PRO A 23 -15.24 -5.72 14.99
C PRO A 23 -14.49 -5.46 13.68
N SER A 24 -13.32 -6.06 13.53
CA SER A 24 -12.59 -6.11 12.26
C SER A 24 -13.21 -7.11 11.27
N ILE A 25 -12.80 -7.05 10.00
CA ILE A 25 -13.17 -8.05 8.98
C ILE A 25 -12.74 -9.47 9.41
N LYS A 26 -11.63 -9.58 10.15
CA LYS A 26 -11.12 -10.84 10.70
C LYS A 26 -12.03 -11.37 11.82
N ASP A 27 -12.47 -10.50 12.73
CA ASP A 27 -13.39 -10.87 13.83
C ASP A 27 -14.75 -11.34 13.30
N LEU A 28 -15.16 -10.83 12.13
CA LEU A 28 -16.37 -11.26 11.43
C LEU A 28 -16.21 -12.61 10.70
N GLY A 29 -15.05 -13.26 10.78
CA GLY A 29 -14.81 -14.58 10.19
C GLY A 29 -14.31 -14.56 8.74
N TYR A 30 -13.82 -13.42 8.25
CA TYR A 30 -13.36 -13.26 6.86
C TYR A 30 -11.86 -12.89 6.75
N PRO A 31 -10.92 -13.70 7.29
CA PRO A 31 -9.49 -13.36 7.30
C PRO A 31 -8.91 -13.11 5.90
N GLN A 32 -9.39 -13.83 4.88
CA GLN A 32 -8.96 -13.63 3.49
C GLN A 32 -9.38 -12.25 2.94
N LEU A 33 -10.52 -11.70 3.37
CA LEU A 33 -10.93 -10.34 2.99
C LEU A 33 -10.03 -9.30 3.68
N ALA A 34 -9.74 -9.50 4.96
CA ALA A 34 -8.89 -8.60 5.74
C ALA A 34 -7.47 -8.47 5.13
N GLU A 35 -6.90 -9.58 4.66
CA GLU A 35 -5.57 -9.59 4.03
C GLU A 35 -5.54 -8.94 2.63
N LYS A 36 -6.66 -8.98 1.90
CA LYS A 36 -6.67 -8.69 0.45
C LYS A 36 -7.29 -7.34 0.08
N LEU A 37 -8.07 -6.74 0.97
CA LEU A 37 -8.75 -5.45 0.73
C LEU A 37 -8.01 -4.25 1.35
N GLY A 38 -6.71 -4.39 1.64
CA GLY A 38 -5.87 -3.31 2.14
C GLY A 38 -5.76 -2.14 1.16
N GLY A 39 -5.64 -0.92 1.72
CA GLY A 39 -5.37 0.30 0.97
C GLY A 39 -3.88 0.47 0.72
N TYR A 40 -3.52 0.74 -0.54
CA TYR A 40 -2.15 1.05 -0.95
C TYR A 40 -2.12 2.45 -1.55
N ARG A 41 -1.12 3.25 -1.16
CA ARG A 41 -0.83 4.53 -1.81
C ARG A 41 0.46 4.41 -2.59
N PHE A 42 0.36 4.62 -3.90
CA PHE A 42 1.50 4.62 -4.81
C PHE A 42 1.74 6.03 -5.32
N ILE A 43 3.00 6.41 -5.40
CA ILE A 43 3.46 7.57 -6.17
C ILE A 43 4.07 7.00 -7.43
N VAL A 44 3.66 7.45 -8.61
CA VAL A 44 4.06 6.83 -9.89
C VAL A 44 4.54 7.91 -10.85
N GLY A 45 5.69 7.67 -11.49
CA GLY A 45 6.21 8.54 -12.55
C GLY A 45 5.59 8.24 -13.92
N PRO A 46 5.61 9.20 -14.87
CA PRO A 46 5.18 8.93 -16.24
C PRO A 46 6.11 7.90 -16.92
N PRO A 47 5.61 7.15 -17.92
CA PRO A 47 6.43 6.23 -18.70
C PRO A 47 7.66 6.92 -19.31
N GLY A 48 8.82 6.25 -19.24
CA GLY A 48 10.06 6.78 -19.80
C GLY A 48 10.76 7.84 -18.94
N LEU A 49 10.32 8.05 -17.69
CA LEU A 49 10.99 8.95 -16.75
C LEU A 49 12.49 8.57 -16.63
N PRO A 50 13.43 9.49 -16.90
CA PRO A 50 14.86 9.18 -16.86
C PRO A 50 15.32 8.68 -15.49
N LYS A 51 16.18 7.65 -15.47
CA LYS A 51 16.63 6.98 -14.23
C LYS A 51 17.22 7.93 -13.19
N ASN A 52 17.99 8.92 -13.62
CA ASN A 52 18.55 9.94 -12.73
C ASN A 52 17.46 10.76 -12.01
N ILE A 53 16.36 11.07 -12.69
CA ILE A 53 15.22 11.77 -12.10
C ILE A 53 14.47 10.83 -11.13
N GLN A 54 14.31 9.55 -11.50
CA GLN A 54 13.75 8.55 -10.59
C GLN A 54 14.53 8.49 -9.28
N ASP A 55 15.86 8.42 -9.37
CA ASP A 55 16.73 8.31 -8.20
C ASP A 55 16.67 9.53 -7.29
N ILE A 56 16.59 10.74 -7.87
CA ILE A 56 16.41 11.97 -7.11
C ILE A 56 15.11 11.91 -6.30
N LEU A 57 14.01 11.49 -6.93
CA LEU A 57 12.70 11.42 -6.27
C LEU A 57 12.67 10.33 -5.18
N ILE A 58 13.18 9.12 -5.44
CA ILE A 58 13.27 8.06 -4.42
C ILE A 58 14.08 8.53 -3.22
N ASN A 59 15.23 9.16 -3.47
CA ASN A 59 16.09 9.63 -2.40
C ASN A 59 15.45 10.76 -1.60
N ALA A 60 14.68 11.65 -2.25
CA ALA A 60 13.90 12.67 -1.55
C ALA A 60 12.88 12.03 -0.60
N PHE A 61 12.08 11.07 -1.08
CA PHE A 61 11.15 10.35 -0.21
C PHE A 61 11.84 9.61 0.92
N LYS A 62 12.92 8.87 0.64
CA LYS A 62 13.70 8.19 1.70
C LYS A 62 14.18 9.18 2.76
N LYS A 63 14.67 10.37 2.35
CA LYS A 63 15.10 11.40 3.30
C LYS A 63 13.91 11.93 4.12
N SER A 64 12.80 12.25 3.47
CA SER A 64 11.59 12.74 4.15
C SER A 64 11.01 11.72 5.13
N PHE A 65 10.94 10.44 4.75
CA PHE A 65 10.47 9.39 5.66
C PHE A 65 11.43 9.12 6.82
N ASN A 66 12.73 9.43 6.68
CA ASN A 66 13.71 9.28 7.76
C ASN A 66 13.97 10.58 8.52
N ASP A 67 13.25 11.66 8.21
CA ASP A 67 13.36 12.91 8.95
C ASP A 67 12.90 12.73 10.40
N LYS A 68 13.64 13.31 11.35
CA LYS A 68 13.40 13.10 12.78
C LYS A 68 12.09 13.72 13.24
N GLU A 69 11.74 14.89 12.74
CA GLU A 69 10.51 15.58 13.12
C GLU A 69 9.30 14.85 12.53
N PHE A 70 9.42 14.38 11.29
CA PHE A 70 8.39 13.56 10.65
C PHE A 70 8.17 12.23 11.39
N GLN A 71 9.24 11.53 11.75
CA GLN A 71 9.18 10.29 12.54
C GLN A 71 8.64 10.50 13.96
N ALA A 72 8.87 11.67 14.56
CA ALA A 72 8.28 11.99 15.86
C ALA A 72 6.77 12.22 15.73
N TRP A 73 6.35 12.92 14.66
CA TRP A 73 4.94 13.14 14.37
C TRP A 73 4.19 11.83 14.09
N THR A 74 4.74 10.93 13.27
CA THR A 74 4.10 9.66 12.91
C THR A 74 3.79 8.81 14.14
N LYS A 75 4.76 8.69 15.06
CA LYS A 75 4.58 7.99 16.34
C LYS A 75 3.53 8.64 17.23
N LYS A 76 3.53 9.97 17.33
CA LYS A 76 2.55 10.72 18.13
C LYS A 76 1.13 10.58 17.56
N SER A 77 1.00 10.48 16.25
CA SER A 77 -0.28 10.42 15.54
C SER A 77 -0.80 9.01 15.33
N ASN A 78 -0.13 7.98 15.88
CA ASN A 78 -0.43 6.57 15.61
C ASN A 78 -0.52 6.28 14.09
N PHE A 79 0.40 6.88 13.34
CA PHE A 79 0.44 6.79 11.90
C PHE A 79 1.60 5.90 11.49
N ASP A 80 1.31 4.61 11.35
CA ASP A 80 2.33 3.63 10.98
C ASP A 80 2.84 3.87 9.57
N LEU A 81 4.16 3.77 9.43
CA LEU A 81 4.87 3.91 8.17
C LEU A 81 5.59 2.61 7.84
N ASP A 82 5.29 2.07 6.68
CA ASP A 82 6.05 0.96 6.10
C ASP A 82 6.27 1.29 4.61
N PRO A 83 7.31 2.08 4.30
CA PRO A 83 7.55 2.51 2.93
C PRO A 83 8.38 1.50 2.14
N LEU A 84 7.87 1.09 0.98
CA LEU A 84 8.64 0.39 -0.05
C LEU A 84 9.17 1.38 -1.08
N TYR A 85 10.26 1.02 -1.75
CA TYR A 85 10.93 1.89 -2.71
C TYR A 85 11.31 1.12 -3.98
N GLY A 86 11.25 1.79 -5.13
CA GLY A 86 11.85 1.29 -6.37
C GLY A 86 11.24 -0.04 -6.81
N SER A 87 12.08 -1.07 -7.01
CA SER A 87 11.65 -2.38 -7.51
C SER A 87 10.64 -3.09 -6.62
N ASP A 88 10.76 -2.94 -5.30
CA ASP A 88 9.89 -3.64 -4.35
C ASP A 88 8.47 -3.09 -4.40
N ALA A 89 8.36 -1.77 -4.56
CA ALA A 89 7.09 -1.11 -4.77
C ALA A 89 6.49 -1.50 -6.15
N ASP A 90 7.27 -1.50 -7.23
CA ASP A 90 6.83 -1.93 -8.58
C ASP A 90 6.28 -3.37 -8.58
N GLN A 91 6.96 -4.28 -7.90
CA GLN A 91 6.49 -5.67 -7.77
C GLN A 91 5.15 -5.73 -7.04
N LEU A 92 4.97 -4.97 -5.95
CA LEU A 92 3.71 -4.95 -5.23
C LEU A 92 2.60 -4.29 -6.05
N ALA A 93 2.85 -3.17 -6.72
CA ALA A 93 1.88 -2.50 -7.59
C ALA A 93 1.35 -3.44 -8.67
N ARG A 94 2.25 -4.15 -9.37
CA ARG A 94 1.86 -5.14 -10.39
C ARG A 94 1.03 -6.27 -9.80
N LYS A 95 1.43 -6.80 -8.65
CA LYS A 95 0.69 -7.85 -7.94
C LYS A 95 -0.72 -7.38 -7.58
N MET A 96 -0.84 -6.16 -7.06
CA MET A 96 -2.13 -5.58 -6.68
C MET A 96 -3.01 -5.32 -7.91
N ILE A 97 -2.48 -4.70 -8.97
CA ILE A 97 -3.24 -4.48 -10.21
C ILE A 97 -3.75 -5.80 -10.78
N LYS A 98 -2.90 -6.83 -10.84
CA LYS A 98 -3.31 -8.16 -11.29
C LYS A 98 -4.44 -8.71 -10.42
N TYR A 99 -4.31 -8.61 -9.10
CA TYR A 99 -5.34 -9.05 -8.16
C TYR A 99 -6.68 -8.33 -8.40
N TYR A 100 -6.67 -7.00 -8.53
CA TYR A 100 -7.87 -6.21 -8.79
C TYR A 100 -8.52 -6.53 -10.14
N GLN A 101 -7.71 -6.82 -11.17
CA GLN A 101 -8.19 -7.13 -12.51
C GLN A 101 -8.75 -8.55 -12.65
N GLN A 102 -8.16 -9.52 -11.96
CA GLN A 102 -8.40 -10.94 -12.22
C GLN A 102 -9.09 -11.66 -11.05
N ASP A 103 -8.65 -11.39 -9.83
CA ASP A 103 -8.95 -12.23 -8.67
C ASP A 103 -10.02 -11.62 -7.75
N LEU A 104 -10.13 -10.29 -7.71
CA LEU A 104 -11.07 -9.59 -6.81
C LEU A 104 -12.52 -9.98 -7.09
N LYS A 105 -12.97 -9.92 -8.36
CA LYS A 105 -14.36 -10.20 -8.71
C LYS A 105 -14.78 -11.64 -8.36
N PRO A 106 -14.03 -12.70 -8.76
CA PRO A 106 -14.33 -14.06 -8.33
C PRO A 106 -14.34 -14.23 -6.82
N MET A 107 -13.40 -13.61 -6.12
CA MET A 107 -13.32 -13.65 -4.66
C MET A 107 -14.57 -13.04 -4.03
N LEU A 108 -15.00 -11.85 -4.46
CA LEU A 108 -16.19 -11.19 -3.90
C LEU A 108 -17.48 -11.98 -4.16
N LYS A 109 -17.63 -12.60 -5.34
CA LYS A 109 -18.80 -13.45 -5.64
C LYS A 109 -19.04 -14.54 -4.61
N LYS A 110 -17.96 -15.18 -4.12
CA LYS A 110 -18.03 -16.20 -3.07
C LYS A 110 -18.76 -15.71 -1.81
N TYR A 111 -18.72 -14.40 -1.53
CA TYR A 111 -19.29 -13.80 -0.33
C TYR A 111 -20.62 -13.06 -0.59
N LEU A 112 -20.89 -12.65 -1.83
CA LEU A 112 -22.06 -11.86 -2.22
C LEU A 112 -23.21 -12.69 -2.79
N ASP A 113 -22.94 -13.82 -3.44
CA ASP A 113 -23.96 -14.67 -4.06
C ASP A 113 -24.55 -15.68 -3.05
N LYS A 114 -25.08 -15.18 -1.91
CA LYS A 114 -25.80 -15.99 -0.91
C LYS A 114 -27.28 -16.15 -1.26
#